data_AF-A0A5J5A339-F1
#
_entry.id   AF-A0A5J5A339-F1
#
_cell.length_a   1.000
_cell.length_b   1.000
_cell.length_c   1.000
_cell.angle_alpha   90.00
_cell.angle_beta   90.00
_cell.angle_gamma   90.00
#
_symmetry.space_group_name_H-M   'P 1'
#
loop_
_entity.id
_entity.type
_entity.pdbx_description
1 polymer ?
#
loop_
_entity_poly.entity_id
_entity_poly.type
_entity_poly.pdbx_seq_one_letter_code
_entity_poly.pdbx_strand_id
1 'polypeptide(L)'
;MEELRRKSLEMELKLKSQQDEKSDTKSTKASFIHEKDVLQELDATRQQLENLMKRHEELEVKSKADIKVLVKEVKSLRSSQAELKQKLSQSLQEKTEAERLLQQEKQRSEHAETARRKLLHEFGILQNRLQECNKFLIENEDKLVMNSSSLSDALDLLTSSDNQIGILLAEAQLLAQDDGNVVSTVDNKIQDVDVKRTLDDELRKILMDIFIDNTRLRKQVNTVIQRALKMDFSSKNDDKEAPSRIVVLNNISGK
;
A
#
# COMPACT_ATOMS: atom_id res chain seq x y z
N MET A 1 -143.05 1.57 -21.41
CA MET A 1 -142.12 0.78 -20.56
C MET A 1 -140.91 0.25 -21.33
N GLU A 2 -141.05 -0.19 -22.58
CA GLU A 2 -139.92 -0.70 -23.39
C GLU A 2 -138.89 0.36 -23.80
N GLU A 3 -139.33 1.59 -24.04
CA GLU A 3 -138.46 2.68 -24.47
C GLU A 3 -137.46 3.14 -23.39
N LEU A 4 -137.89 3.11 -22.12
CA LEU A 4 -137.04 3.38 -20.96
C LEU A 4 -136.00 2.27 -20.74
N ARG A 5 -136.39 1.00 -20.95
CA ARG A 5 -135.45 -0.13 -20.92
C ARG A 5 -134.41 -0.03 -22.04
N ARG A 6 -134.83 0.31 -23.26
CA ARG A 6 -133.93 0.53 -24.39
C ARG A 6 -132.93 1.64 -24.11
N LYS A 7 -133.39 2.78 -23.57
CA LYS A 7 -132.54 3.93 -23.23
C LYS A 7 -131.59 3.62 -22.07
N SER A 8 -132.02 2.82 -21.09
CA SER A 8 -131.17 2.33 -20.00
C SER A 8 -130.09 1.40 -20.52
N LEU A 9 -130.44 0.47 -21.42
CA LEU A 9 -129.47 -0.45 -22.03
C LEU A 9 -128.46 0.31 -22.89
N GLU A 10 -128.90 1.30 -23.66
CA GLU A 10 -128.03 2.16 -24.47
C GLU A 10 -127.06 2.98 -23.61
N MET A 11 -127.53 3.50 -22.47
CA MET A 11 -126.69 4.24 -21.52
C MET A 11 -125.68 3.31 -20.82
N GLU A 12 -126.10 2.09 -20.43
CA GLU A 12 -125.21 1.09 -19.84
C GLU A 12 -124.12 0.65 -20.83
N LEU A 13 -124.48 0.45 -22.11
CA LEU A 13 -123.52 0.14 -23.17
C LEU A 13 -122.54 1.29 -23.41
N LYS A 14 -123.01 2.55 -23.39
CA LYS A 14 -122.13 3.73 -23.50
C LYS A 14 -121.19 3.87 -22.31
N LEU A 15 -121.65 3.57 -21.09
CA LEU A 15 -120.82 3.62 -19.90
C LEU A 15 -119.78 2.49 -19.88
N LYS A 16 -120.15 1.26 -20.26
CA LYS A 16 -119.20 0.15 -20.43
C LYS A 16 -118.18 0.46 -21.51
N SER A 17 -118.61 0.96 -22.67
CA SER A 17 -117.71 1.36 -23.75
C SER A 17 -116.73 2.47 -23.31
N GLN A 18 -117.19 3.49 -22.58
CA GLN A 18 -116.29 4.53 -22.04
C GLN A 18 -115.37 4.01 -20.93
N GLN A 19 -115.82 3.04 -20.13
CA GLN A 19 -115.02 2.46 -19.06
C GLN A 19 -113.92 1.57 -19.63
N ASP A 20 -114.24 0.75 -20.62
CA ASP A 20 -113.30 -0.13 -21.33
C ASP A 20 -112.26 0.70 -22.10
N GLU A 21 -112.68 1.75 -22.82
CA GLU A 21 -111.77 2.66 -23.51
C GLU A 21 -110.84 3.41 -22.53
N LYS A 22 -111.34 3.78 -21.34
CA LYS A 22 -110.52 4.42 -20.28
C LYS A 22 -109.58 3.44 -19.58
N SER A 23 -109.95 2.17 -19.42
CA SER A 23 -109.06 1.14 -18.85
C SER A 23 -107.98 0.72 -19.84
N ASP A 24 -108.33 0.57 -21.13
CA ASP A 24 -107.38 0.21 -22.17
C ASP A 24 -106.35 1.33 -22.36
N THR A 25 -106.81 2.59 -22.48
CA THR A 25 -105.88 3.72 -22.63
C THR A 25 -104.99 3.96 -21.40
N LYS A 26 -105.43 3.64 -20.18
CA LYS A 26 -104.59 3.71 -18.97
C LYS A 26 -103.60 2.54 -18.87
N SER A 27 -104.04 1.33 -19.21
CA SER A 27 -103.21 0.12 -19.24
C SER A 27 -102.09 0.24 -20.27
N THR A 28 -102.41 0.68 -21.49
CA THR A 28 -101.43 0.92 -22.56
C THR A 28 -100.44 2.02 -22.19
N LYS A 29 -100.88 3.09 -21.51
CA LYS A 29 -99.97 4.15 -21.04
C LYS A 29 -99.03 3.67 -19.93
N ALA A 30 -99.52 2.89 -18.97
CA ALA A 30 -98.68 2.32 -17.91
C ALA A 30 -97.66 1.29 -18.47
N SER A 31 -98.08 0.46 -19.43
CA SER A 31 -97.20 -0.46 -20.16
C SER A 31 -96.11 0.31 -20.94
N PHE A 32 -96.49 1.37 -21.64
CA PHE A 32 -95.55 2.19 -22.43
C PHE A 32 -94.55 2.95 -21.54
N ILE A 33 -94.97 3.43 -20.38
CA ILE A 33 -94.08 4.06 -19.40
C ILE A 33 -93.09 3.03 -18.85
N HIS A 34 -93.55 1.85 -18.46
CA HIS A 34 -92.69 0.77 -17.97
C HIS A 34 -91.69 0.30 -19.03
N GLU A 35 -92.12 0.12 -20.28
CA GLU A 35 -91.24 -0.26 -21.40
C GLU A 35 -90.18 0.81 -21.68
N LYS A 36 -90.55 2.09 -21.61
CA LYS A 36 -89.62 3.23 -21.77
C LYS A 36 -88.58 3.29 -20.64
N ASP A 37 -88.98 3.04 -19.40
CA ASP A 37 -88.06 3.00 -18.25
C ASP A 37 -87.07 1.82 -18.37
N VAL A 38 -87.54 0.65 -18.81
CA VAL A 38 -86.70 -0.53 -19.08
C VAL A 38 -85.71 -0.28 -20.23
N LEU A 39 -86.14 0.40 -21.30
CA LEU A 39 -85.26 0.83 -22.40
C LEU A 39 -84.16 1.78 -21.90
N GLN A 40 -84.51 2.75 -21.05
CA GLN A 40 -83.55 3.68 -20.48
C GLN A 40 -82.53 2.99 -19.55
N GLU A 41 -82.97 2.01 -18.77
CA GLU A 41 -82.08 1.19 -17.94
C GLU A 41 -81.16 0.30 -18.79
N LEU A 42 -81.68 -0.28 -19.88
CA LEU A 42 -80.88 -1.05 -20.84
C LEU A 42 -79.81 -0.18 -21.52
N ASP A 43 -80.15 1.04 -21.91
CA ASP A 43 -79.20 1.99 -22.49
C ASP A 43 -78.13 2.43 -21.47
N ALA A 44 -78.53 2.69 -20.21
CA ALA A 44 -77.60 3.03 -19.14
C ALA A 44 -76.65 1.88 -18.81
N THR A 45 -77.15 0.65 -18.71
CA THR A 45 -76.33 -0.55 -18.46
C THR A 45 -75.41 -0.86 -19.64
N ARG A 46 -75.86 -0.67 -20.88
CA ARG A 46 -75.02 -0.77 -22.09
C ARG A 46 -73.88 0.26 -22.06
N GLN A 47 -74.17 1.50 -21.70
CA GLN A 47 -73.15 2.55 -21.58
C GLN A 47 -72.14 2.24 -20.45
N GLN A 48 -72.61 1.71 -19.33
CA GLN A 48 -71.73 1.24 -18.24
C GLN A 48 -70.82 0.10 -18.67
N LEU A 49 -71.37 -0.89 -19.40
CA LEU A 49 -70.60 -2.01 -19.93
C LEU A 49 -69.50 -1.53 -20.89
N GLU A 50 -69.83 -0.61 -21.80
CA GLU A 50 -68.85 -0.07 -22.74
C GLU A 50 -67.76 0.76 -22.04
N ASN A 51 -68.12 1.54 -21.03
CA ASN A 51 -67.14 2.25 -20.19
C ASN A 51 -66.23 1.27 -19.41
N LEU A 52 -66.79 0.16 -18.91
CA LEU A 52 -66.02 -0.87 -18.21
C LEU A 52 -65.05 -1.59 -19.17
N MET A 53 -65.50 -1.91 -20.38
CA MET A 53 -64.66 -2.51 -21.42
C MET A 53 -63.48 -1.60 -21.77
N LYS A 54 -63.71 -0.30 -21.98
CA LYS A 54 -62.63 0.67 -22.27
C LYS A 54 -61.60 0.74 -21.15
N ARG A 55 -62.04 0.85 -19.89
CA ARG A 55 -61.14 0.84 -18.73
C ARG A 55 -60.34 -0.44 -18.61
N HIS A 56 -60.95 -1.59 -18.94
CA HIS A 56 -60.25 -2.87 -18.93
C HIS A 56 -59.12 -2.91 -19.97
N GLU A 57 -59.40 -2.46 -21.20
CA GLU A 57 -58.40 -2.38 -22.26
C GLU A 57 -57.25 -1.42 -21.90
N GLU A 58 -57.56 -0.25 -21.33
CA GLU A 58 -56.56 0.69 -20.82
C GLU A 58 -55.67 0.06 -19.72
N LEU A 59 -56.28 -0.68 -18.79
CA LEU A 59 -55.55 -1.40 -17.74
C LEU A 59 -54.68 -2.52 -18.31
N GLU A 60 -55.14 -3.24 -19.34
CA GLU A 60 -54.32 -4.25 -20.01
C GLU A 60 -53.08 -3.63 -20.68
N VAL A 61 -53.26 -2.52 -21.41
CA VAL A 61 -52.15 -1.82 -22.06
C VAL A 61 -51.15 -1.33 -21.03
N LYS A 62 -51.63 -0.74 -19.93
CA LYS A 62 -50.78 -0.30 -18.81
C LYS A 62 -50.03 -1.46 -18.18
N SER A 63 -50.71 -2.56 -17.87
CA SER A 63 -50.10 -3.77 -17.30
C SER A 63 -49.02 -4.35 -18.22
N LYS A 64 -49.27 -4.44 -19.53
CA LYS A 64 -48.28 -4.87 -20.53
C LYS A 64 -47.06 -3.95 -20.57
N ALA A 65 -47.26 -2.64 -20.44
CA ALA A 65 -46.17 -1.66 -20.36
C ALA A 65 -45.34 -1.82 -19.08
N ASP A 66 -45.99 -1.97 -17.93
CA ASP A 66 -45.34 -2.16 -16.62
C ASP A 66 -44.52 -3.46 -16.60
N ILE A 67 -45.08 -4.57 -17.09
CA ILE A 67 -44.36 -5.85 -17.25
C ILE A 67 -43.10 -5.66 -18.11
N LYS A 68 -43.18 -4.90 -19.20
CA LYS A 68 -42.02 -4.65 -20.07
C LYS A 68 -40.91 -3.86 -19.36
N VAL A 69 -41.27 -2.90 -18.52
CA VAL A 69 -40.29 -2.16 -17.70
C VAL A 69 -39.65 -3.09 -16.67
N LEU A 70 -40.44 -3.88 -15.94
CA LEU A 70 -39.94 -4.84 -14.96
C LEU A 70 -38.99 -5.86 -15.60
N VAL A 71 -39.29 -6.36 -16.80
CA VAL A 71 -38.40 -7.28 -17.52
C VAL A 71 -37.06 -6.61 -17.86
N LYS A 72 -37.06 -5.34 -18.28
CA LYS A 72 -35.82 -4.59 -18.56
C LYS A 72 -35.00 -4.37 -17.29
N GLU A 73 -35.66 -4.02 -16.19
CA GLU A 73 -35.00 -3.80 -14.91
C GLU A 73 -34.39 -5.08 -14.36
N VAL A 74 -35.14 -6.20 -14.37
CA VAL A 74 -34.62 -7.52 -13.98
C VAL A 74 -33.44 -7.92 -14.85
N LYS A 75 -33.48 -7.66 -16.17
CA LYS A 75 -32.36 -7.95 -17.06
C LYS A 75 -31.12 -7.11 -16.72
N SER A 76 -31.31 -5.80 -16.45
CA SER A 76 -30.24 -4.88 -16.05
C SER A 76 -29.64 -5.24 -14.68
N LEU A 77 -30.48 -5.64 -13.72
CA LEU A 77 -30.04 -6.08 -12.40
C LEU A 77 -29.23 -7.38 -12.50
N ARG A 78 -29.66 -8.34 -13.32
CA ARG A 78 -28.92 -9.58 -13.55
C ARG A 78 -27.55 -9.34 -14.18
N SER A 79 -27.45 -8.45 -15.18
CA SER A 79 -26.15 -8.12 -15.78
C SER A 79 -25.25 -7.41 -14.77
N SER A 80 -25.76 -6.41 -14.04
CA SER A 80 -25.01 -5.71 -13.01
C SER A 80 -24.52 -6.65 -11.90
N GLN A 81 -25.35 -7.60 -11.46
CA GLN A 81 -24.96 -8.61 -10.48
C GLN A 81 -23.82 -9.50 -11.00
N ALA A 82 -23.85 -9.90 -12.27
CA ALA A 82 -22.79 -10.71 -12.88
C ALA A 82 -21.47 -9.92 -12.96
N GLU A 83 -21.52 -8.66 -13.39
CA GLU A 83 -20.34 -7.78 -13.44
C GLU A 83 -19.74 -7.54 -12.06
N LEU A 84 -20.57 -7.30 -11.04
CA LEU A 84 -20.09 -7.10 -9.66
C LEU A 84 -19.43 -8.36 -9.11
N LYS A 85 -19.97 -9.55 -9.38
CA LYS A 85 -19.34 -10.82 -8.99
C LYS A 85 -17.98 -11.00 -9.67
N GLN A 86 -17.87 -10.67 -10.95
CA GLN A 86 -16.60 -10.73 -11.68
C GLN A 86 -15.58 -9.76 -11.07
N LYS A 87 -15.96 -8.49 -10.84
CA LYS A 87 -15.10 -7.48 -10.22
C LYS A 87 -14.67 -7.88 -8.82
N LEU A 88 -15.56 -8.47 -8.02
CA LEU A 88 -15.23 -8.96 -6.69
C LEU A 88 -14.21 -10.09 -6.74
N SER A 89 -14.37 -11.05 -7.66
CA SER A 89 -13.41 -12.14 -7.86
C SER A 89 -12.05 -11.61 -8.27
N GLN A 90 -12.00 -10.68 -9.22
CA GLN A 90 -10.76 -10.05 -9.67
C GLN A 90 -10.08 -9.28 -8.52
N SER A 91 -10.84 -8.44 -7.82
CA SER A 91 -10.32 -7.67 -6.68
C SER A 91 -9.80 -8.56 -5.56
N LEU A 92 -10.44 -9.71 -5.31
CA LEU A 92 -9.96 -10.67 -4.32
C LEU A 92 -8.62 -11.29 -4.74
N GLN A 93 -8.46 -11.63 -6.02
CA GLN A 93 -7.20 -12.16 -6.55
C GLN A 93 -6.08 -11.11 -6.52
N GLU A 94 -6.36 -9.88 -6.93
CA GLU A 94 -5.40 -8.78 -6.86
C GLU A 94 -4.98 -8.50 -5.40
N LYS A 95 -5.94 -8.56 -4.46
CA LYS A 95 -5.66 -8.42 -3.03
C LYS A 95 -4.75 -9.52 -2.51
N THR A 96 -5.02 -10.79 -2.82
CA THR A 96 -4.17 -11.90 -2.33
C THR A 96 -2.77 -11.86 -2.94
N GLU A 97 -2.64 -11.47 -4.19
CA GLU A 97 -1.33 -11.27 -4.83
C GLU A 97 -0.56 -10.11 -4.19
N ALA A 98 -1.22 -8.97 -3.93
CA ALA A 98 -0.61 -7.83 -3.26
C ALA A 98 -0.18 -8.17 -1.83
N GLU A 99 -0.99 -8.92 -1.07
CA GLU A 99 -0.65 -9.39 0.28
C GLU A 99 0.58 -10.33 0.25
N ARG A 100 0.67 -11.22 -0.74
CA ARG A 100 1.84 -12.10 -0.93
C ARG A 100 3.10 -11.29 -1.21
N LEU A 101 3.04 -10.31 -2.12
CA LEU A 101 4.17 -9.44 -2.44
C LEU A 101 4.60 -8.59 -1.23
N LEU A 102 3.64 -8.07 -0.47
CA LEU A 102 3.90 -7.33 0.76
C LEU A 102 4.65 -8.18 1.78
N GLN A 103 4.24 -9.44 1.97
CA GLN A 103 4.90 -10.34 2.91
C GLN A 103 6.32 -10.67 2.46
N GLN A 104 6.54 -10.87 1.16
CA GLN A 104 7.87 -11.09 0.59
C GLN A 104 8.79 -9.88 0.81
N GLU A 105 8.29 -8.65 0.59
CA GLU A 105 9.07 -7.42 0.81
C GLU A 105 9.40 -7.23 2.31
N LYS A 106 8.45 -7.51 3.21
CA LYS A 106 8.69 -7.47 4.66
C LYS A 106 9.82 -8.41 5.06
N GLN A 107 9.74 -9.67 4.64
CA GLN A 107 10.79 -10.65 4.91
C GLN A 107 12.13 -10.15 4.36
N ARG A 108 12.18 -9.68 3.11
CA ARG A 108 13.43 -9.17 2.53
C ARG A 108 13.99 -7.98 3.32
N SER A 109 13.12 -7.06 3.75
CA SER A 109 13.52 -5.91 4.54
C SER A 109 14.09 -6.32 5.90
N GLU A 110 13.47 -7.25 6.61
CA GLU A 110 13.96 -7.77 7.89
C GLU A 110 15.34 -8.46 7.75
N HIS A 111 15.55 -9.21 6.66
CA HIS A 111 16.84 -9.82 6.38
C HIS A 111 17.92 -8.76 6.12
N ALA A 112 17.61 -7.74 5.32
CA ALA A 112 18.53 -6.63 5.05
C ALA A 112 18.85 -5.83 6.33
N GLU A 113 17.84 -5.55 7.16
CA GLU A 113 18.04 -4.86 8.44
C GLU A 113 18.94 -5.67 9.38
N THR A 114 18.73 -6.99 9.44
CA THR A 114 19.57 -7.89 10.24
C THR A 114 21.01 -7.89 9.75
N ALA A 115 21.24 -7.94 8.43
CA ALA A 115 22.59 -7.87 7.85
C ALA A 115 23.28 -6.52 8.16
N ARG A 116 22.55 -5.40 8.04
CA ARG A 116 23.08 -4.06 8.39
C ARG A 116 23.42 -3.96 9.87
N ARG A 117 22.57 -4.51 10.75
CA ARG A 117 22.83 -4.52 12.20
C ARG A 117 24.08 -5.33 12.54
N LYS A 118 24.31 -6.47 11.87
CA LYS A 118 25.55 -7.26 12.01
C LYS A 118 26.77 -6.48 11.56
N LEU A 119 26.72 -5.87 10.38
CA LEU A 119 27.82 -5.04 9.86
C LEU A 119 28.19 -3.91 10.81
N LEU A 120 27.19 -3.17 11.33
CA LEU A 120 27.42 -2.09 12.29
C LEU A 120 28.03 -2.61 13.60
N HIS A 121 27.58 -3.76 14.07
CA HIS A 121 28.13 -4.39 15.28
C HIS A 121 29.58 -4.81 15.09
N GLU A 122 29.92 -5.47 13.98
CA GLU A 122 31.29 -5.87 13.63
C GLU A 122 32.20 -4.65 13.48
N PHE A 123 31.75 -3.61 12.77
CA PHE A 123 32.49 -2.36 12.66
C PHE A 123 32.69 -1.69 14.02
N GLY A 124 31.69 -1.72 14.90
CA GLY A 124 31.79 -1.21 16.26
C GLY A 124 32.83 -1.97 17.10
N ILE A 125 32.91 -3.29 16.99
CA ILE A 125 33.94 -4.10 17.64
C ILE A 125 35.33 -3.69 17.15
N LEU A 126 35.52 -3.60 15.83
CA LEU A 126 36.78 -3.19 15.22
C LEU A 126 37.22 -1.80 15.71
N GLN A 127 36.29 -0.84 15.73
CA GLN A 127 36.56 0.52 16.21
C GLN A 127 36.95 0.54 17.69
N ASN A 128 36.22 -0.19 18.55
CA ASN A 128 36.53 -0.28 19.98
C ASN A 128 37.92 -0.88 20.21
N ARG A 129 38.25 -1.98 19.54
CA ARG A 129 39.57 -2.63 19.66
C ARG A 129 40.70 -1.74 19.14
N LEU A 130 40.46 -0.99 18.06
CA LEU A 130 41.43 -0.02 17.56
C LEU A 130 41.63 1.16 18.53
N GLN A 131 40.58 1.56 19.26
CA GLN A 131 40.67 2.56 20.31
C GLN A 131 41.42 2.02 21.54
N GLU A 132 41.24 0.75 21.91
CA GLU A 132 42.00 0.08 22.97
C GLU A 132 43.50 0.03 22.65
N CYS A 133 43.87 -0.26 21.40
CA CYS A 133 45.27 -0.17 20.94
C CYS A 133 45.88 1.21 21.19
N ASN A 134 45.05 2.27 21.15
CA ASN A 134 45.47 3.65 21.39
C ASN A 134 45.59 3.97 22.89
N LYS A 135 44.59 3.55 23.68
CA LYS A 135 44.61 3.73 25.15
C LYS A 135 45.80 3.03 25.79
N PHE A 136 46.18 1.86 25.28
CA PHE A 136 47.36 1.13 25.75
C PHE A 136 48.64 1.97 25.66
N LEU A 137 48.78 2.83 24.64
CA LEU A 137 49.93 3.73 24.51
C LEU A 137 49.83 4.93 25.47
N ILE A 138 48.64 5.49 25.69
CA ILE A 138 48.39 6.64 26.58
C ILE A 138 48.52 6.25 28.06
N GLU A 139 47.98 5.10 28.48
CA GLU A 139 48.05 4.64 29.87
C GLU A 139 49.47 4.23 30.29
N ASN A 140 50.34 3.92 29.33
CA ASN A 140 51.76 3.64 29.57
C ASN A 140 52.66 4.85 29.26
N GLU A 141 52.09 6.04 29.09
CA GLU A 141 52.81 7.30 28.82
C GLU A 141 53.76 7.69 29.97
N ASP A 142 53.42 7.37 31.22
CA ASP A 142 54.30 7.56 32.38
C ASP A 142 55.55 6.65 32.34
N LYS A 143 55.51 5.53 31.62
CA LYS A 143 56.66 4.66 31.40
C LYS A 143 57.52 5.09 30.22
N LEU A 144 57.10 6.09 29.44
CA LEU A 144 57.84 6.70 28.33
C LEU A 144 58.84 7.79 28.79
N VAL A 145 58.97 8.00 30.11
CA VAL A 145 59.91 8.96 30.70
C VAL A 145 61.37 8.51 30.56
N MET A 146 61.98 8.88 29.42
CA MET A 146 63.38 9.21 29.10
C MET A 146 64.55 8.68 29.95
N ASN A 147 64.47 7.47 30.49
CA ASN A 147 65.65 6.71 30.95
C ASN A 147 65.97 5.60 29.93
N SER A 148 67.23 5.15 29.84
CA SER A 148 67.65 4.15 28.84
C SER A 148 66.88 2.82 28.93
N SER A 149 66.44 2.42 30.14
CA SER A 149 65.56 1.27 30.34
C SER A 149 64.13 1.52 29.83
N SER A 150 63.61 2.74 30.02
CA SER A 150 62.27 3.18 29.59
C SER A 150 62.13 3.27 28.06
N LEU A 151 63.23 3.51 27.34
CA LEU A 151 63.23 3.54 25.88
C LEU A 151 63.03 2.15 25.25
N SER A 152 63.67 1.11 25.80
CA SER A 152 63.47 -0.26 25.31
C SER A 152 62.01 -0.67 25.50
N ASP A 153 61.47 -0.40 26.70
CA ASP A 153 60.08 -0.65 27.03
C ASP A 153 59.11 0.10 26.08
N ALA A 154 59.43 1.35 25.74
CA ALA A 154 58.67 2.15 24.77
C ALA A 154 58.62 1.55 23.37
N LEU A 155 59.77 1.07 22.87
CA LEU A 155 59.86 0.43 21.57
C LEU A 155 59.13 -0.92 21.54
N ASP A 156 59.18 -1.68 22.63
CA ASP A 156 58.44 -2.94 22.77
C ASP A 156 56.93 -2.70 22.82
N LEU A 157 56.46 -1.65 23.53
CA LEU A 157 55.05 -1.24 23.55
C LEU A 157 54.56 -0.83 22.16
N LEU A 158 55.34 -0.04 21.40
CA LEU A 158 55.01 0.33 20.02
C LEU A 158 54.99 -0.89 19.09
N THR A 159 55.91 -1.83 19.27
CA THR A 159 55.95 -3.07 18.49
C THR A 159 54.75 -3.95 18.79
N SER A 160 54.34 -4.06 20.05
CA SER A 160 53.12 -4.75 20.46
C SER A 160 51.87 -4.10 19.86
N SER A 161 51.78 -2.76 19.92
CA SER A 161 50.71 -1.98 19.28
C SER A 161 50.64 -2.22 17.77
N ASP A 162 51.79 -2.20 17.07
CA ASP A 162 51.86 -2.48 15.64
C ASP A 162 51.41 -3.89 15.27
N ASN A 163 51.74 -4.89 16.10
CA ASN A 163 51.28 -6.26 15.91
C ASN A 163 49.76 -6.35 16.09
N GLN A 164 49.20 -5.70 17.11
CA GLN A 164 47.76 -5.69 17.36
C GLN A 164 46.99 -4.96 16.24
N ILE A 165 47.50 -3.82 15.75
CA ILE A 165 46.95 -3.11 14.59
C ILE A 165 47.03 -3.99 13.34
N GLY A 166 48.10 -4.76 13.17
CA GLY A 166 48.25 -5.72 12.07
C GLY A 166 47.18 -6.81 12.06
N ILE A 167 46.81 -7.32 13.24
CA ILE A 167 45.72 -8.29 13.40
C ILE A 167 44.38 -7.66 13.01
N LEU A 168 44.09 -6.44 13.50
CA LEU A 168 42.85 -5.72 13.18
C LEU A 168 42.73 -5.41 11.68
N LEU A 169 43.84 -5.09 11.02
CA LEU A 169 43.87 -4.88 9.58
C LEU A 169 43.49 -6.15 8.81
N ALA A 170 44.02 -7.32 9.20
CA ALA A 170 43.67 -8.59 8.58
C ALA A 170 42.19 -8.95 8.80
N GLU A 171 41.68 -8.72 10.01
CA GLU A 171 40.26 -8.95 10.34
C GLU A 171 39.32 -8.05 9.51
N ALA A 172 39.65 -6.77 9.36
CA ALA A 172 38.89 -5.85 8.50
C ALA A 172 38.93 -6.24 7.03
N GLN A 173 40.06 -6.73 6.53
CA GLN A 173 40.18 -7.23 5.15
C GLN A 173 39.34 -8.50 4.91
N LEU A 174 39.24 -9.39 5.90
CA LEU A 174 38.36 -10.55 5.82
C LEU A 174 36.89 -10.13 5.80
N LEU A 175 36.49 -9.19 6.65
CA LEU A 175 35.12 -8.66 6.70
C LEU A 175 34.74 -7.87 5.44
N ALA A 176 35.71 -7.24 4.78
CA ALA A 176 35.52 -6.59 3.49
C ALA A 176 35.31 -7.59 2.34
N GLN A 177 35.79 -8.83 2.49
CA GLN A 177 35.70 -9.90 1.49
C GLN A 177 34.61 -10.93 1.79
N ASP A 178 33.91 -10.84 2.94
CA ASP A 178 32.79 -11.72 3.28
C ASP A 178 31.55 -11.39 2.44
N ASP A 179 31.70 -11.54 1.12
CA ASP A 179 30.68 -11.37 0.11
C ASP A 179 29.78 -12.60 0.10
N GLY A 180 28.86 -12.65 1.06
CA GLY A 180 27.47 -13.01 0.77
C GLY A 180 27.18 -14.42 0.21
N ASN A 181 27.85 -15.49 0.65
CA ASN A 181 27.47 -16.86 0.28
C ASN A 181 26.24 -17.42 1.05
N VAL A 182 25.26 -16.59 1.39
CA VAL A 182 24.01 -17.06 2.02
C VAL A 182 22.83 -16.72 1.12
N VAL A 183 22.57 -17.67 0.22
CA VAL A 183 21.28 -17.98 -0.41
C VAL A 183 20.87 -17.06 -1.58
N SER A 184 21.51 -17.29 -2.73
CA SER A 184 20.89 -17.03 -4.03
C SER A 184 19.91 -18.17 -4.38
N THR A 185 18.82 -18.33 -3.62
CA THR A 185 17.67 -19.06 -4.15
C THR A 185 16.85 -18.10 -4.98
N VAL A 186 17.07 -18.19 -6.30
CA VAL A 186 16.05 -18.19 -7.36
C VAL A 186 14.76 -17.45 -6.98
N ASP A 187 14.54 -16.23 -7.49
CA ASP A 187 13.70 -16.05 -8.68
C ASP A 187 13.75 -14.60 -9.18
N ASN A 188 13.42 -14.45 -10.45
CA ASN A 188 13.60 -13.30 -11.32
C ASN A 188 12.82 -12.03 -10.94
N LYS A 189 13.36 -10.89 -11.43
CA LYS A 189 12.75 -9.57 -11.64
C LYS A 189 12.38 -8.76 -10.40
N ILE A 190 13.30 -7.94 -9.89
CA ILE A 190 13.00 -6.56 -9.45
C ILE A 190 14.30 -5.73 -9.55
N GLN A 191 14.35 -4.78 -10.49
CA GLN A 191 15.50 -3.91 -10.76
C GLN A 191 15.90 -3.03 -9.55
N ASP A 192 14.96 -2.74 -8.65
CA ASP A 192 15.16 -1.96 -7.41
C ASP A 192 15.94 -2.72 -6.31
N VAL A 193 15.94 -4.05 -6.36
CA VAL A 193 16.56 -4.94 -5.35
C VAL A 193 18.05 -5.05 -5.54
N ASP A 194 18.46 -5.02 -6.81
CA ASP A 194 19.86 -4.94 -7.19
C ASP A 194 20.46 -3.63 -6.66
N VAL A 195 19.73 -2.51 -6.79
CA VAL A 195 20.18 -1.19 -6.32
C VAL A 195 20.34 -1.12 -4.80
N LYS A 196 19.41 -1.69 -4.02
CA LYS A 196 19.53 -1.64 -2.54
C LYS A 196 20.64 -2.56 -2.00
N ARG A 197 20.81 -3.75 -2.57
CA ARG A 197 21.91 -4.65 -2.19
C ARG A 197 23.26 -4.06 -2.58
N THR A 198 23.37 -3.54 -3.80
CA THR A 198 24.60 -2.86 -4.26
C THR A 198 24.96 -1.67 -3.39
N LEU A 199 23.98 -0.89 -2.89
CA LEU A 199 24.24 0.20 -1.94
C LEU A 199 24.75 -0.31 -0.59
N ASP A 200 24.20 -1.41 -0.06
CA ASP A 200 24.66 -1.99 1.21
C ASP A 200 26.08 -2.56 1.10
N ASP A 201 26.40 -3.19 -0.04
CA ASP A 201 27.73 -3.70 -0.35
C ASP A 201 28.73 -2.54 -0.55
N GLU A 202 28.32 -1.47 -1.23
CA GLU A 202 29.10 -0.24 -1.37
C GLU A 202 29.34 0.44 -0.01
N LEU A 203 28.33 0.52 0.86
CA LEU A 203 28.47 1.06 2.20
C LEU A 203 29.45 0.23 3.04
N ARG A 204 29.34 -1.10 2.99
CA ARG A 204 30.31 -2.00 3.64
C ARG A 204 31.71 -1.72 3.16
N LYS A 205 31.89 -1.65 1.84
CA LYS A 205 33.19 -1.37 1.23
C LYS A 205 33.76 -0.04 1.71
N ILE A 206 32.98 1.04 1.66
CA ILE A 206 33.41 2.37 2.13
C ILE A 206 33.80 2.33 3.61
N LEU A 207 33.01 1.67 4.47
CA LEU A 207 33.32 1.55 5.89
C LEU A 207 34.63 0.79 6.13
N MET A 208 34.83 -0.33 5.42
CA MET A 208 36.04 -1.12 5.55
C MET A 208 37.27 -0.39 5.01
N ASP A 209 37.16 0.29 3.86
CA ASP A 209 38.23 1.09 3.28
C ASP A 209 38.66 2.20 4.26
N ILE A 210 37.71 2.92 4.86
CA ILE A 210 38.00 3.94 5.89
C ILE A 210 38.73 3.33 7.09
N PHE A 211 38.31 2.15 7.56
CA PHE A 211 38.96 1.49 8.69
C PHE A 211 40.39 1.01 8.35
N ILE A 212 40.56 0.42 7.16
CA ILE A 212 41.85 -0.03 6.63
C ILE A 212 42.81 1.16 6.51
N ASP A 213 42.35 2.29 5.97
CA ASP A 213 43.16 3.50 5.89
C ASP A 213 43.53 4.03 7.29
N ASN A 214 42.59 4.02 8.24
CA ASN A 214 42.86 4.45 9.62
C ASN A 214 43.92 3.57 10.31
N THR A 215 43.81 2.25 10.18
CA THR A 215 44.78 1.32 10.75
C THR A 215 46.17 1.47 10.11
N ARG A 216 46.22 1.68 8.79
CA ARG A 216 47.47 1.95 8.06
C ARG A 216 48.12 3.25 8.52
N LEU A 217 47.34 4.33 8.69
CA LEU A 217 47.83 5.61 9.19
C LEU A 217 48.42 5.48 10.60
N ARG A 218 47.74 4.75 11.50
CA ARG A 218 48.25 4.51 12.86
C ARG A 218 49.57 3.76 12.87
N LYS A 219 49.70 2.72 12.03
CA LYS A 219 50.95 1.98 11.88
C LYS A 219 52.09 2.87 11.34
N GLN A 220 51.78 3.78 10.42
CA GLN A 220 52.76 4.77 9.95
C GLN A 220 53.18 5.73 11.06
N VAL A 221 52.25 6.21 11.88
CA VAL A 221 52.55 7.07 13.05
C VAL A 221 53.47 6.34 14.04
N ASN A 222 53.16 5.09 14.39
CA ASN A 222 54.02 4.26 15.25
C ASN A 222 55.44 4.14 14.70
N THR A 223 55.58 3.93 13.38
CA THR A 223 56.90 3.88 12.72
C THR A 223 57.66 5.20 12.84
N VAL A 224 56.98 6.35 12.70
CA VAL A 224 57.59 7.68 12.86
C VAL A 224 58.05 7.90 14.30
N ILE A 225 57.22 7.55 15.29
CA ILE A 225 57.56 7.64 16.72
C ILE A 225 58.77 6.76 17.03
N GLN A 226 58.80 5.51 16.56
CA GLN A 226 59.94 4.62 16.75
C GLN A 226 61.24 5.21 16.16
N ARG A 227 61.18 5.84 14.98
CA ARG A 227 62.36 6.50 14.39
C ARG A 227 62.83 7.69 15.23
N ALA A 228 61.91 8.54 15.69
CA ALA A 228 62.25 9.68 16.54
C ALA A 228 62.92 9.22 17.85
N LEU A 229 62.33 8.23 18.53
CA LEU A 229 62.87 7.63 19.76
C LEU A 229 64.29 7.05 19.57
N LYS A 230 64.54 6.36 18.44
CA LYS A 230 65.87 5.83 18.13
C LYS A 230 66.90 6.94 17.85
N MET A 231 66.48 8.02 17.21
CA MET A 231 67.34 9.16 16.85
C MET A 231 67.74 9.96 18.09
N ASP A 232 66.80 10.23 19.00
CA ASP A 232 67.06 10.89 20.28
C ASP A 232 68.06 10.10 21.14
N PHE A 233 67.98 8.77 21.14
CA PHE A 233 68.90 7.91 21.87
C PHE A 233 70.30 7.84 21.25
N SER A 234 70.40 7.80 19.91
CA SER A 234 71.69 7.84 19.22
C SER A 234 72.42 9.16 19.50
N SER A 235 71.69 10.28 19.56
CA SER A 235 72.28 11.60 19.84
C SER A 235 72.84 11.74 21.27
N LYS A 236 72.32 10.99 22.25
CA LYS A 236 72.78 11.01 23.65
C LYS A 236 73.99 10.12 23.91
N ASN A 237 74.27 9.14 23.04
CA ASN A 237 75.42 8.24 23.18
C ASN A 237 76.67 8.78 22.47
N ASP A 238 76.54 9.81 21.62
CA ASP A 238 77.63 10.47 20.91
C ASP A 238 78.24 11.68 21.67
N ASP A 239 78.00 11.80 22.98
CA ASP A 239 78.71 12.76 23.87
C ASP A 239 80.15 12.30 24.24
N LYS A 240 80.86 11.70 23.27
CA LYS A 240 82.31 11.69 23.26
C LYS A 240 82.80 12.24 21.94
N GLU A 241 83.29 13.48 22.04
CA GLU A 241 84.09 14.22 21.06
C GLU A 241 83.30 15.11 20.07
N ALA A 242 83.04 16.34 20.50
CA ALA A 242 82.93 17.45 19.56
C ALA A 242 84.30 17.65 18.85
N PRO A 243 84.30 18.14 17.59
CA PRO A 243 84.52 19.57 17.49
C PRO A 243 83.67 20.32 16.43
N SER A 244 83.23 21.50 16.86
CA SER A 244 83.32 22.77 16.14
C SER A 244 82.35 23.10 14.98
N ARG A 245 81.44 24.02 15.32
CA ARG A 245 81.03 25.22 14.57
C ARG A 245 81.39 25.25 13.08
N ILE A 246 80.38 25.04 12.23
CA ILE A 246 80.42 25.54 10.85
C ILE A 246 80.12 27.04 10.88
N VAL A 247 81.19 27.83 10.75
CA VAL A 247 81.15 29.24 10.34
C VAL A 247 80.86 29.26 8.84
N VAL A 248 79.72 29.80 8.43
CA VAL A 248 79.40 30.05 7.02
C VAL A 248 80.14 31.33 6.60
N LEU A 249 81.27 31.17 5.91
CA LEU A 249 81.95 32.22 5.16
C LEU A 249 81.14 32.54 3.90
N ASN A 250 80.42 33.66 3.91
CA ASN A 250 79.93 34.29 2.68
C ASN A 250 81.08 35.03 2.00
N ASN A 251 81.69 34.40 0.99
CA ASN A 251 82.48 35.08 -0.03
C ASN A 251 81.98 34.61 -1.40
N ILE A 252 81.08 35.39 -2.01
CA ILE A 252 80.87 35.39 -3.46
C ILE A 252 81.18 36.81 -3.93
N SER A 253 82.45 37.01 -4.26
CA SER A 253 82.88 38.04 -5.22
C SER A 253 82.85 37.38 -6.60
N GLY A 254 82.11 37.97 -7.53
CA GLY A 254 81.97 37.40 -8.87
C GLY A 254 81.00 38.10 -9.82
N LYS A 255 80.99 39.44 -9.84
CA LYS A 255 81.04 40.29 -11.05
C LYS A 255 80.78 41.75 -10.68
#